data_AF-A0A1A8PRL9-F1
#
_entry.id   AF-A0A1A8PRL9-F1
#
_cell.length_a   1.000
_cell.length_b   1.000
_cell.length_c   1.000
_cell.angle_alpha   90.00
_cell.angle_beta   90.00
_cell.angle_gamma   90.00
#
_symmetry.space_group_name_H-M   'P 1'
#
loop_
_entity.id
_entity.type
_entity.pdbx_description
1 polymer ?
#
loop_
_entity_poly.entity_id
_entity_poly.type
_entity_poly.pdbx_seq_one_letter_code
_entity_poly.pdbx_strand_id
1 'polypeptide(L)'
;RRGQNFRILEFEDELDLLAVVVTNGEGDEGRNHIQLHDNLTGQFHRKIDLVECWDETYPHQMFFDRDTIIHIEQRNTNFCCHVYKLKTTRK
;
A
#
# COMPACT_ATOMS: atom_id res chain seq x y z
N ARG A 1 -34.84 -21.95 -12.27
CA ARG A 1 -33.78 -20.92 -12.14
C ARG A 1 -32.58 -21.58 -11.47
N ARG A 2 -31.53 -21.94 -12.21
CA ARG A 2 -30.30 -22.51 -11.61
C ARG A 2 -29.46 -21.34 -11.11
N GLY A 3 -29.35 -21.18 -9.79
CA GLY A 3 -28.42 -20.23 -9.18
C GLY A 3 -26.99 -20.72 -9.39
N GLN A 4 -26.18 -19.93 -10.08
CA GLN A 4 -24.74 -20.14 -10.13
C GLN A 4 -24.17 -19.48 -8.87
N ASN A 5 -23.63 -20.29 -7.97
CA ASN A 5 -22.85 -19.79 -6.84
C ASN A 5 -21.46 -19.50 -7.36
N PHE A 6 -21.12 -18.22 -7.48
CA PHE A 6 -19.75 -17.79 -7.73
C PHE A 6 -18.99 -17.94 -6.40
N ARG A 7 -17.99 -18.83 -6.37
CA ARG A 7 -16.99 -18.82 -5.31
C ARG A 7 -15.91 -17.84 -5.70
N ILE A 8 -15.64 -16.87 -4.82
CA ILE A 8 -14.45 -16.04 -4.92
C ILE A 8 -13.26 -17.00 -4.72
N LEU A 9 -12.48 -17.21 -5.78
CA LEU A 9 -11.19 -17.87 -5.69
C LEU A 9 -10.23 -16.85 -5.10
N GLU A 10 -10.02 -16.92 -3.79
CA GLU A 10 -8.92 -16.22 -3.14
C GLU A 10 -7.63 -16.86 -3.67
N PHE A 11 -6.79 -16.06 -4.34
CA PHE A 11 -5.55 -16.56 -4.92
C PHE A 11 -4.59 -16.92 -3.77
N GLU A 12 -4.10 -18.16 -3.75
CA GLU A 12 -3.08 -18.67 -2.81
C GLU A 12 -1.68 -18.02 -3.00
N ASP A 13 -1.50 -17.16 -4.02
CA ASP A 13 -0.27 -16.43 -4.31
C ASP A 13 -0.32 -15.02 -3.70
N GLU A 14 -0.67 -14.90 -2.42
CA GLU A 14 -0.39 -13.66 -1.68
C GLU A 14 1.14 -13.51 -1.64
N LEU A 15 1.67 -12.62 -2.48
CA LEU A 15 3.10 -12.33 -2.53
C LEU A 15 3.52 -11.80 -1.15
N ASP A 16 4.38 -12.52 -0.44
CA ASP A 16 4.87 -12.13 0.88
C ASP A 16 5.81 -10.93 0.74
N LEU A 17 5.24 -9.74 0.88
CA LEU A 17 5.91 -8.47 0.65
C LEU A 17 6.11 -7.71 1.96
N LEU A 18 7.32 -7.19 2.14
CA LEU A 18 7.64 -6.19 3.13
C LEU A 18 7.40 -4.79 2.53
N ALA A 19 6.50 -4.03 3.15
CA ALA A 19 6.29 -2.63 2.82
C ALA A 19 7.13 -1.72 3.74
N VAL A 20 7.97 -0.88 3.14
CA VAL A 20 8.78 0.12 3.83
C VAL A 20 8.28 1.50 3.46
N VAL A 21 7.85 2.29 4.45
CA VAL A 21 7.51 3.70 4.25
C VAL A 21 8.78 4.52 4.41
N VAL A 22 9.11 5.29 3.38
CA VAL A 22 10.24 6.21 3.38
C VAL A 22 9.69 7.63 3.51
N THR A 23 9.95 8.24 4.66
CA THR A 23 9.62 9.63 4.96
C THR A 23 10.85 10.49 4.66
N ASN A 24 10.70 11.48 3.79
CA ASN A 24 11.73 12.50 3.64
C ASN A 24 11.30 13.66 4.55
N GLY A 25 12.15 14.04 5.49
CA GLY A 25 11.82 15.06 6.50
C GLY A 25 11.42 16.41 5.87
N GLU A 26 10.87 17.30 6.69
CA GLU A 26 10.52 18.66 6.26
C GLU A 26 11.75 19.40 5.71
N GLY A 27 11.88 19.45 4.38
CA GLY A 27 12.96 20.18 3.70
C GLY A 27 13.64 19.42 2.55
N ASP A 28 13.48 18.10 2.46
CA ASP A 28 13.99 17.34 1.31
C ASP A 28 12.95 17.34 0.18
N GLU A 29 13.40 17.58 -1.06
CA GLU A 29 12.57 17.66 -2.27
C GLU A 29 11.86 16.34 -2.64
N GLY A 30 12.07 15.28 -1.87
CA GLY A 30 11.53 13.96 -2.12
C GLY A 30 10.13 13.78 -1.52
N ARG A 31 9.18 13.30 -2.32
CA ARG A 31 7.89 12.85 -1.79
C ARG A 31 8.05 11.59 -0.93
N ASN A 32 7.26 11.50 0.12
CA ASN A 32 7.11 10.26 0.88
C ASN A 32 6.67 9.14 -0.06
N HIS A 33 7.16 7.94 0.17
CA HIS A 33 6.86 6.83 -0.73
C HIS A 33 6.93 5.50 0.00
N ILE A 34 6.20 4.53 -0.54
CA ILE A 34 6.26 3.13 -0.11
C ILE A 34 7.19 2.39 -1.05
N GLN A 35 8.07 1.58 -0.49
CA GLN A 35 8.84 0.58 -1.22
C GLN A 35 8.32 -0.81 -0.86
N LEU A 36 8.01 -1.62 -1.87
CA LEU A 36 7.63 -3.01 -1.72
C LEU A 36 8.84 -3.88 -1.99
N HIS A 37 9.17 -4.75 -1.05
CA HIS A 37 10.28 -5.69 -1.10
C HIS A 37 9.80 -7.11 -0.91
N ASP A 38 10.47 -8.07 -1.53
CA ASP A 38 10.29 -9.49 -1.22
C ASP A 38 10.66 -9.72 0.25
N ASN A 39 9.78 -10.31 1.04
CA ASN A 39 9.99 -10.46 2.47
C ASN A 39 11.14 -11.43 2.80
N LEU A 40 11.41 -12.42 1.92
CA LEU A 40 12.46 -13.42 2.14
C LEU A 40 13.85 -12.90 1.76
N THR A 41 13.97 -12.25 0.60
CA THR A 41 15.25 -11.84 0.00
C THR A 41 15.57 -10.36 0.20
N GLY A 42 14.57 -9.55 0.56
CA GLY A 42 14.67 -8.08 0.61
C GLY A 42 14.72 -7.42 -0.77
N GLN A 43 14.55 -8.18 -1.86
CA GLN A 43 14.62 -7.64 -3.21
C GLN A 43 13.55 -6.57 -3.44
N PHE A 44 13.96 -5.40 -3.92
CA PHE A 44 13.05 -4.33 -4.28
C PHE A 44 12.18 -4.69 -5.50
N HIS A 45 10.86 -4.55 -5.36
CA HIS A 45 9.90 -4.75 -6.45
C HIS A 45 9.38 -3.45 -7.04
N ARG A 46 8.92 -2.52 -6.19
CA ARG A 46 8.20 -1.33 -6.66
C ARG A 46 8.26 -0.20 -5.65
N LYS A 47 8.33 1.03 -6.18
CA LYS A 47 8.16 2.28 -5.45
C LYS A 47 6.79 2.88 -5.78
N ILE A 48 6.08 3.36 -4.76
CA ILE A 48 4.80 4.06 -4.87
C ILE A 48 4.95 5.41 -4.18
N ASP A 49 4.91 6.50 -4.95
CA ASP A 49 4.91 7.83 -4.37
C ASP A 49 3.56 8.13 -3.71
N LEU A 50 3.60 8.56 -2.45
CA LEU A 50 2.44 9.00 -1.71
C LEU A 50 2.11 10.45 -2.10
N VAL A 51 0.81 10.76 -2.12
CA VAL A 51 0.34 12.11 -2.39
C VAL A 51 0.31 12.93 -1.10
N GLU A 52 -0.14 12.33 -0.01
CA GLU A 52 -0.13 12.93 1.32
C GLU A 52 1.26 12.94 1.98
N CYS A 53 1.45 13.92 2.87
CA CYS A 53 2.52 13.85 3.86
C CYS A 53 2.25 12.69 4.83
N TRP A 54 3.31 12.07 5.32
CA TRP A 54 3.26 11.01 6.31
C TRP A 54 3.79 11.58 7.62
N ASP A 55 2.91 11.73 8.61
CA ASP A 55 3.26 12.24 9.93
C ASP A 55 3.32 11.07 10.91
N GLU A 56 4.53 10.63 11.24
CA GLU A 56 4.81 9.46 12.08
C GLU A 56 4.23 9.56 13.49
N THR A 57 3.76 10.74 13.92
CA THR A 57 3.11 10.91 15.23
C THR A 57 1.68 10.37 15.25
N TYR A 58 1.05 10.16 14.08
CA TYR A 58 -0.27 9.57 13.99
C TYR A 58 -0.23 8.05 13.81
N PRO A 59 -1.26 7.32 14.28
CA PRO A 59 -1.42 5.92 13.95
C PRO A 59 -1.74 5.72 12.47
N HIS A 60 -0.98 4.85 11.81
CA HIS A 60 -1.18 4.46 10.42
C HIS A 60 -1.47 2.97 10.29
N GLN A 61 -2.38 2.60 9.40
CA GLN A 61 -2.65 1.24 9.00
C GLN A 61 -2.61 1.13 7.47
N MET A 62 -2.03 0.03 6.99
CA MET A 62 -1.92 -0.23 5.56
C MET A 62 -2.46 -1.61 5.23
N PHE A 63 -3.27 -1.67 4.18
CA PHE A 63 -3.79 -2.90 3.62
C PHE A 63 -3.37 -2.98 2.15
N PHE A 64 -2.85 -4.13 1.77
CA PHE A 64 -2.37 -4.39 0.43
C PHE A 64 -3.25 -5.47 -0.20
N ASP A 65 -3.73 -5.18 -1.39
CA ASP A 65 -4.34 -6.13 -2.31
C ASP A 65 -3.58 -6.04 -3.65
N ARG A 66 -3.82 -6.99 -4.56
CA ARG A 66 -3.08 -7.22 -5.81
C ARG A 66 -2.61 -5.96 -6.52
N ASP A 67 -3.50 -4.98 -6.66
CA ASP A 67 -3.20 -3.70 -7.31
C ASP A 67 -3.78 -2.51 -6.54
N THR A 68 -4.16 -2.70 -5.28
CA THR A 68 -4.81 -1.67 -4.47
C THR A 68 -4.10 -1.55 -3.13
N ILE A 69 -3.77 -0.34 -2.73
CA ILE A 69 -3.23 -0.05 -1.40
C ILE A 69 -4.22 0.86 -0.69
N ILE A 70 -4.61 0.48 0.53
CA ILE A 70 -5.43 1.30 1.40
C ILE A 70 -4.56 1.76 2.55
N HIS A 71 -4.41 3.07 2.69
CA HIS A 71 -3.74 3.72 3.80
C HIS A 71 -4.79 4.44 4.66
N ILE A 72 -4.87 4.07 5.94
CA ILE A 72 -5.73 4.72 6.92
C ILE A 72 -4.84 5.43 7.93
N GLU A 73 -5.06 6.73 8.10
CA GLU A 73 -4.39 7.56 9.08
C GLU A 73 -5.42 8.06 10.10
N GLN A 74 -5.15 7.90 11.39
CA GLN A 74 -6.00 8.43 12.45
C GLN A 74 -5.44 9.74 12.99
N ARG A 75 -6.07 10.86 12.62
CA ARG A 75 -5.73 12.20 13.11
C ARG A 75 -6.65 12.60 14.25
N ASN A 76 -6.20 12.38 15.48
CA ASN A 76 -6.98 12.61 16.70
C ASN A 76 -8.31 11.81 16.68
N THR A 77 -9.44 12.49 16.49
CA THR A 77 -10.79 11.92 16.41
C THR A 77 -11.24 11.60 14.99
N ASN A 78 -10.47 11.97 13.98
CA ASN A 78 -10.82 11.83 12.56
C ASN A 78 -9.98 10.72 11.91
N PHE A 79 -10.54 10.11 10.87
CA PHE A 79 -9.84 9.17 10.02
C PHE A 79 -9.73 9.74 8.61
N CYS A 80 -8.54 9.63 8.03
CA CYS A 80 -8.30 9.84 6.61
C CYS A 80 -8.05 8.48 5.94
N CYS A 81 -8.68 8.24 4.80
CA CYS A 81 -8.52 7.01 4.03
C CYS A 81 -8.03 7.37 2.62
N HIS A 82 -6.87 6.84 2.27
CA HIS A 82 -6.18 7.08 1.01
C HIS A 82 -6.13 5.76 0.25
N VAL A 83 -6.70 5.73 -0.95
CA VAL A 83 -6.79 4.51 -1.75
C VAL A 83 -6.00 4.71 -3.04
N TYR A 84 -5.01 3.84 -3.25
CA TYR A 84 -4.12 3.87 -4.39
C TYR A 84 -4.40 2.69 -5.30
N LYS A 85 -4.57 2.97 -6.60
CA LYS A 85 -4.60 1.95 -7.65
C LYS A 85 -3.23 1.85 -8.32
N LEU A 86 -2.56 0.72 -8.16
CA LEU A 86 -1.30 0.42 -8.82
C LEU A 86 -1.55 0.14 -10.29
N LYS A 87 -0.99 0.97 -11.17
CA LYS A 87 -1.03 0.70 -12.60
C LYS A 87 -0.04 -0.42 -12.92
N THR A 88 -0.49 -1.45 -13.64
CA THR A 88 0.41 -2.43 -14.24
C THR A 88 1.29 -1.71 -15.26
N THR A 89 2.58 -1.66 -15.02
CA THR A 89 3.57 -1.35 -16.04
C THR A 89 3.63 -2.55 -16.99
N ARG A 90 2.73 -2.58 -17.99
CA ARG A 90 2.96 -3.44 -19.16
C ARG A 90 4.20 -2.89 -19.85
N LYS A 91 5.32 -3.62 -19.75
CA LYS A 91 6.45 -3.45 -20.66
C LYS A 91 6.10 -4.07 -21.99
#